data_AF-Q6SFL2-F1
#
_entry.id   AF-Q6SFL2-F1
#
_cell.length_a   1.000
_cell.length_b   1.000
_cell.length_c   1.000
_cell.angle_alpha   90.00
_cell.angle_beta   90.00
_cell.angle_gamma   90.00
#
_symmetry.space_group_name_H-M   'P 1'
#
loop_
_entity.id
_entity.type
_entity.pdbx_description
1 polymer ?
#
loop_
_entity_poly.entity_id
_entity_poly.type
_entity_poly.pdbx_seq_one_letter_code
_entity_poly.pdbx_strand_id
1 'polypeptide(L)'
;MIINIFILFLDHDMIYEIIKIMFKLSPFKEASPIQHPRVEDYWLVPAYNKNDQWEVFVGKNHTNFYKHEKLPDEIQWRRVFMVVNCVRYKHDYELISNIELFNHNDHTLDEIGWKISDSWYTFALPENFLLEIRGQPIIDYAKRF
;
A
#
# COMPACT_ATOMS: atom_id res chain seq x y z
N MET A 1 -24.62 -16.48 -10.60
CA MET A 1 -23.72 -17.23 -11.51
C MET A 1 -23.88 -16.69 -12.93
N ILE A 2 -23.36 -15.48 -13.22
CA ILE A 2 -23.56 -14.77 -14.51
C ILE A 2 -22.24 -14.10 -14.97
N ILE A 3 -21.10 -14.76 -14.76
CA ILE A 3 -19.80 -14.23 -15.23
C ILE A 3 -19.22 -15.09 -16.35
N ASN A 4 -19.75 -16.30 -16.58
CA ASN A 4 -19.06 -17.30 -17.39
C ASN A 4 -19.37 -17.33 -18.91
N ILE A 5 -20.10 -16.34 -19.47
CA ILE A 5 -20.47 -16.38 -20.91
C ILE A 5 -19.92 -15.19 -21.72
N PHE A 6 -19.51 -14.09 -21.09
CA PHE A 6 -19.10 -12.89 -21.84
C PHE A 6 -17.63 -12.83 -22.27
N ILE A 7 -16.77 -13.73 -21.78
CA ILE A 7 -15.32 -13.68 -22.03
C ILE A 7 -14.94 -14.26 -23.41
N LEU A 8 -15.82 -15.03 -24.06
CA LEU A 8 -15.51 -15.73 -25.31
C LEU A 8 -15.56 -14.86 -26.58
N PHE A 9 -15.94 -13.58 -26.49
CA PHE A 9 -16.09 -12.68 -27.65
C PHE A 9 -15.30 -11.38 -27.55
N LEU A 10 -14.42 -11.24 -26.56
CA LEU A 10 -13.61 -10.04 -26.41
C LEU A 10 -12.28 -10.25 -27.15
N ASP A 11 -12.02 -9.40 -28.14
CA ASP A 11 -10.71 -9.31 -28.77
C ASP A 11 -9.66 -8.93 -27.70
N HIS A 12 -8.41 -9.41 -27.87
CA HIS A 12 -7.28 -9.17 -26.98
C HIS A 12 -7.11 -7.68 -26.61
N ASP A 13 -7.31 -6.76 -27.56
CA ASP A 13 -7.24 -5.32 -27.36
C ASP A 13 -8.38 -4.81 -26.47
N MET A 14 -9.56 -5.40 -26.58
CA MET A 14 -10.72 -5.08 -25.76
C MET A 14 -10.58 -5.60 -24.33
N ILE A 15 -10.00 -6.80 -24.15
CA ILE A 15 -9.62 -7.32 -22.83
C ILE A 15 -8.59 -6.39 -22.19
N TYR A 16 -7.59 -5.95 -22.96
CA TYR A 16 -6.56 -5.04 -22.49
C TYR A 16 -7.12 -3.67 -22.08
N GLU A 17 -8.08 -3.11 -22.82
CA GLU A 17 -8.74 -1.86 -22.46
C GLU A 17 -9.68 -2.00 -21.25
N ILE A 18 -10.38 -3.12 -21.10
CA ILE A 18 -11.17 -3.40 -19.88
C ILE A 18 -10.25 -3.50 -18.66
N ILE A 19 -9.14 -4.21 -18.79
CA ILE A 19 -8.10 -4.32 -17.76
C ILE A 19 -7.56 -2.91 -17.41
N LYS A 20 -7.22 -2.08 -18.40
CA LYS A 20 -6.82 -0.67 -18.18
C LYS A 20 -7.89 0.15 -17.46
N ILE A 21 -9.17 -0.01 -17.80
CA ILE A 21 -10.28 0.70 -17.15
C ILE A 21 -10.41 0.24 -15.69
N MET A 22 -10.30 -1.06 -15.43
CA MET A 22 -10.28 -1.62 -14.07
C MET A 22 -9.08 -1.11 -13.25
N PHE A 23 -7.90 -0.92 -13.88
CA PHE A 23 -6.70 -0.34 -13.26
C PHE A 23 -6.70 1.20 -13.17
N LYS A 24 -7.54 1.90 -13.94
CA LYS A 24 -7.73 3.36 -13.82
C LYS A 24 -8.40 3.74 -12.51
N LEU A 25 -9.17 2.81 -11.94
CA LEU A 25 -9.60 2.83 -10.55
C LEU A 25 -8.49 2.13 -9.77
N SER A 26 -7.98 2.72 -8.68
CA SER A 26 -7.06 2.01 -7.78
C SER A 26 -7.69 0.64 -7.45
N PRO A 27 -7.11 -0.50 -7.90
CA PRO A 27 -7.75 -1.81 -7.81
C PRO A 27 -7.94 -2.25 -6.36
N PHE A 28 -7.31 -1.54 -5.43
CA PHE A 28 -7.27 -1.85 -4.00
C PHE A 28 -7.84 -0.70 -3.16
N LYS A 29 -8.92 -0.07 -3.60
CA LYS A 29 -9.67 0.95 -2.81
C LYS A 29 -10.07 0.49 -1.40
N GLU A 30 -10.01 -0.80 -1.11
CA GLU A 30 -10.33 -1.42 0.18
C GLU A 30 -9.09 -1.94 0.94
N ALA A 31 -7.87 -1.60 0.51
CA ALA A 31 -6.66 -1.95 1.24
C ALA A 31 -6.70 -1.37 2.67
N SER A 32 -6.13 -2.10 3.63
CA SER A 32 -6.07 -1.66 5.02
C SER A 32 -4.79 -2.17 5.68
N PRO A 33 -4.30 -1.49 6.72
CA PRO A 33 -3.15 -1.95 7.47
C PRO A 33 -3.37 -3.34 8.07
N ILE A 34 -2.31 -4.14 8.11
CA ILE A 34 -2.26 -5.38 8.88
C ILE A 34 -1.10 -5.33 9.86
N GLN A 35 -1.21 -6.03 10.99
CA GLN A 35 -0.11 -6.14 11.94
C GLN A 35 1.08 -6.81 11.28
N HIS A 36 2.30 -6.30 11.52
CA HIS A 36 3.51 -6.90 11.00
C HIS A 36 3.70 -8.30 11.62
N PRO A 37 3.89 -9.36 10.82
CA PRO A 37 3.90 -10.73 11.34
C PRO A 37 5.17 -11.09 12.15
N ARG A 38 6.22 -10.28 12.05
CA ARG A 38 7.55 -10.56 12.64
C ARG A 38 8.08 -9.48 13.59
N VAL A 39 7.51 -8.29 13.57
CA VAL A 39 8.03 -7.13 14.30
C VAL A 39 6.89 -6.60 15.15
N GLU A 40 7.07 -6.68 16.47
CA GLU A 40 6.09 -6.16 17.42
C GLU A 40 5.91 -4.65 17.24
N ASP A 41 4.71 -4.15 17.54
CA ASP A 41 4.34 -2.73 17.42
C ASP A 41 4.53 -2.11 16.04
N TYR A 42 4.69 -2.91 14.99
CA TYR A 42 4.72 -2.46 13.60
C TYR A 42 3.50 -2.92 12.83
N TRP A 43 3.10 -2.10 11.86
CA TRP A 43 1.99 -2.36 10.94
C TRP A 43 2.47 -2.24 9.51
N LEU A 44 2.03 -3.15 8.66
CA LEU A 44 2.19 -3.07 7.21
C LEU A 44 1.07 -2.22 6.65
N VAL A 45 1.43 -1.06 6.11
CA VAL A 45 0.53 0.00 5.69
C VAL A 45 0.64 0.19 4.17
N PRO A 46 -0.37 -0.26 3.40
CA PRO A 46 -0.40 -0.02 1.97
C PRO A 46 -0.45 1.47 1.65
N ALA A 47 0.15 1.82 0.51
CA ALA A 47 0.07 3.17 -0.04
C ALA A 47 0.17 3.15 -1.56
N TYR A 48 -0.51 4.10 -2.18
CA TYR A 48 -0.52 4.32 -3.61
C TYR A 48 0.00 5.72 -3.92
N ASN A 49 0.89 5.84 -4.90
CA ASN A 49 1.36 7.13 -5.43
C ASN A 49 1.09 7.22 -6.92
N LYS A 50 0.42 8.29 -7.34
CA LYS A 50 0.30 8.63 -8.76
C LYS A 50 0.39 10.14 -8.93
N ASN A 51 1.25 10.60 -9.82
CA ASN A 51 1.42 12.03 -10.14
C ASN A 51 1.61 12.89 -8.88
N ASP A 52 2.49 12.46 -7.98
CA ASP A 52 2.80 13.13 -6.71
C ASP A 52 1.64 13.25 -5.70
N GLN A 53 0.55 12.53 -5.94
CA GLN A 53 -0.55 12.36 -4.99
C GLN A 53 -0.42 10.99 -4.31
N TRP A 54 -0.34 11.02 -2.98
CA TRP A 54 -0.25 9.85 -2.13
C TRP A 54 -1.60 9.53 -1.51
N GLU A 55 -2.00 8.27 -1.58
CA GLU A 55 -3.10 7.67 -0.83
C GLU A 55 -2.48 6.70 0.17
N VAL A 56 -2.58 6.98 1.47
CA VAL A 56 -2.05 6.13 2.54
C VAL A 56 -3.21 5.51 3.30
N PHE A 57 -3.32 4.19 3.28
CA PHE A 57 -4.45 3.46 3.85
C PHE A 57 -4.20 3.26 5.35
N VAL A 58 -4.71 4.13 6.21
CA VAL A 58 -4.42 4.17 7.66
C VAL A 58 -5.42 3.40 8.52
N GLY A 59 -6.44 2.81 7.91
CA GLY A 59 -7.42 1.96 8.59
C GLY A 59 -8.45 1.40 7.63
N LYS A 60 -9.37 0.59 8.15
CA LYS A 60 -10.51 0.09 7.36
C LYS A 60 -11.36 1.27 6.87
N ASN A 61 -11.46 1.45 5.56
CA ASN A 61 -12.15 2.56 4.90
C ASN A 61 -11.63 3.95 5.33
N HIS A 62 -10.39 4.05 5.80
CA HIS A 62 -9.77 5.31 6.18
C HIS A 62 -8.46 5.48 5.42
N THR A 63 -8.44 6.48 4.54
CA THR A 63 -7.29 6.82 3.71
C THR A 63 -6.94 8.28 3.93
N ASN A 64 -5.66 8.57 4.17
CA ASN A 64 -5.15 9.92 4.16
C ASN A 64 -4.56 10.25 2.79
N PHE A 65 -4.79 11.48 2.36
CA PHE A 65 -4.28 11.99 1.09
C PHE A 65 -3.20 13.03 1.36
N TYR A 66 -2.04 12.84 0.75
CA TYR A 66 -0.92 13.77 0.86
C TYR A 66 -0.45 14.19 -0.52
N LYS A 67 -0.09 15.46 -0.67
CA LYS A 67 0.86 15.84 -1.72
C LYS A 67 2.27 15.42 -1.30
N HIS A 68 3.15 15.20 -2.27
CA HIS A 68 4.52 14.80 -1.98
C HIS A 68 5.21 15.68 -0.92
N GLU A 69 5.07 17.01 -1.01
CA GLU A 69 5.67 17.97 -0.09
C GLU A 69 5.04 18.01 1.32
N LYS A 70 3.94 17.30 1.53
CA LYS A 70 3.24 17.18 2.82
C LYS A 70 3.21 15.74 3.34
N LEU A 71 3.92 14.83 2.68
CA LEU A 71 4.04 13.46 3.16
C LEU A 71 4.80 13.48 4.50
N PRO A 72 4.33 12.77 5.54
CA PRO A 72 5.06 12.71 6.81
C PRO A 72 6.50 12.22 6.62
N ASP A 73 7.44 12.80 7.36
CA ASP A 73 8.87 12.47 7.28
C ASP A 73 9.11 10.97 7.44
N GLU A 74 8.38 10.33 8.37
CA GLU A 74 8.44 8.90 8.66
C GLU A 74 8.14 8.00 7.45
N ILE A 75 7.27 8.48 6.54
CA ILE A 75 6.95 7.81 5.27
C ILE A 75 7.96 8.19 4.20
N GLN A 76 8.38 9.46 4.15
CA GLN A 76 9.34 9.95 3.15
C GLN A 76 10.67 9.21 3.20
N TRP A 77 11.27 9.06 4.39
CA TRP A 77 12.58 8.43 4.50
C TRP A 77 12.51 6.95 4.15
N ARG A 78 11.47 6.23 4.60
CA ARG A 78 11.25 4.82 4.23
C ARG A 78 11.09 4.64 2.73
N ARG A 79 10.35 5.53 2.06
CA ARG A 79 10.21 5.50 0.60
C ARG A 79 11.58 5.58 -0.07
N VAL A 80 12.47 6.47 0.38
CA VAL A 80 13.82 6.60 -0.18
C VAL A 80 14.58 5.27 -0.03
N PHE A 81 14.56 4.67 1.16
CA PHE A 81 15.19 3.37 1.37
C PHE A 81 14.59 2.27 0.50
N MET A 82 13.26 2.20 0.37
CA MET A 82 12.60 1.25 -0.52
C MET A 82 13.06 1.42 -1.96
N VAL A 83 13.07 2.65 -2.49
CA VAL A 83 13.45 2.90 -3.88
C VAL A 83 14.90 2.54 -4.14
N VAL A 84 15.81 2.88 -3.22
CA VAL A 84 17.24 2.56 -3.35
C VAL A 84 17.51 1.05 -3.27
N ASN A 85 16.78 0.33 -2.41
CA ASN A 85 16.96 -1.11 -2.22
C ASN A 85 16.02 -1.97 -3.09
N CYS A 86 15.19 -1.35 -3.94
CA CYS A 86 14.26 -2.06 -4.80
C CYS A 86 15.01 -2.67 -5.99
N VAL A 87 15.43 -3.93 -5.86
CA VAL A 87 16.09 -4.67 -6.94
C VAL A 87 15.09 -5.09 -8.02
N ARG A 88 13.84 -5.39 -7.63
CA ARG A 88 12.75 -5.79 -8.54
C ARG A 88 11.40 -5.32 -7.99
N TYR A 89 10.56 -4.78 -8.87
CA TYR A 89 9.16 -4.47 -8.61
C TYR A 89 8.33 -4.82 -9.86
N LYS A 90 7.02 -4.92 -9.68
CA LYS A 90 6.06 -5.25 -10.74
C LYS A 90 5.56 -4.00 -11.46
N HIS A 91 5.08 -4.11 -12.68
CA HIS A 91 4.19 -3.09 -13.22
C HIS A 91 2.83 -3.16 -12.53
N ASP A 92 2.13 -2.02 -12.45
CA ASP A 92 0.82 -1.95 -11.80
C ASP A 92 -0.18 -2.96 -12.39
N TYR A 93 -0.11 -3.22 -13.70
CA TYR A 93 -0.99 -4.18 -14.39
C TYR A 93 -0.69 -5.65 -14.06
N GLU A 94 0.45 -5.95 -13.44
CA GLU A 94 0.82 -7.31 -13.00
C GLU A 94 0.31 -7.62 -11.59
N LEU A 95 -0.25 -6.63 -10.88
CA LEU A 95 -0.88 -6.83 -9.58
C LEU A 95 -2.29 -7.39 -9.77
N ILE A 96 -2.51 -8.59 -9.23
CA ILE A 96 -3.74 -9.36 -9.38
C ILE A 96 -4.51 -9.52 -8.05
N SER A 97 -3.89 -9.23 -6.90
CA SER A 97 -4.57 -9.34 -5.59
C SER A 97 -3.96 -8.47 -4.48
N ASN A 98 -4.78 -8.13 -3.47
CA ASN A 98 -4.33 -7.44 -2.24
C ASN A 98 -3.25 -8.20 -1.46
N ILE A 99 -3.19 -9.53 -1.58
CA ILE A 99 -2.19 -10.34 -0.86
C ILE A 99 -0.78 -9.95 -1.29
N GLU A 100 -0.60 -9.53 -2.54
CA GLU A 100 0.69 -9.12 -3.07
C GLU A 100 1.21 -7.83 -2.43
N LEU A 101 0.34 -7.02 -1.82
CA LEU A 101 0.76 -5.85 -1.04
C LEU A 101 1.59 -6.27 0.19
N PHE A 102 1.32 -7.47 0.72
CA PHE A 102 1.90 -7.96 1.97
C PHE A 102 2.93 -9.08 1.77
N ASN A 103 3.11 -9.54 0.53
CA ASN A 103 3.94 -10.70 0.21
C ASN A 103 5.38 -10.28 -0.09
N HIS A 104 6.15 -9.98 0.96
CA HIS A 104 7.57 -9.74 0.86
C HIS A 104 8.37 -10.55 1.87
N ASN A 105 9.41 -11.24 1.38
CA ASN A 105 10.19 -12.20 2.16
C ASN A 105 11.60 -11.69 2.51
N ASP A 106 11.94 -10.44 2.20
CA ASP A 106 13.21 -9.86 2.62
C ASP A 106 13.11 -9.31 4.04
N HIS A 107 13.81 -9.96 4.96
CA HIS A 107 13.86 -9.57 6.37
C HIS A 107 14.60 -8.26 6.63
N THR A 108 15.47 -7.84 5.71
CA THR A 108 16.28 -6.62 5.89
C THR A 108 15.45 -5.34 5.83
N LEU A 109 14.21 -5.46 5.35
CA LEU A 109 13.28 -4.35 5.17
C LEU A 109 12.09 -4.42 6.14
N ASP A 110 12.12 -5.26 7.16
CA ASP A 110 10.98 -5.47 8.07
C ASP A 110 10.52 -4.19 8.82
N GLU A 111 11.42 -3.26 9.08
CA GLU A 111 11.10 -1.96 9.71
C GLU A 111 10.93 -0.82 8.69
N ILE A 112 11.09 -1.12 7.40
CA ILE A 112 11.03 -0.16 6.30
C ILE A 112 9.78 -0.38 5.45
N GLY A 113 9.56 -1.61 4.99
CA GLY A 113 8.61 -2.00 3.97
C GLY A 113 9.24 -2.08 2.57
N TRP A 114 8.42 -2.13 1.52
CA TRP A 114 8.86 -2.39 0.15
C TRP A 114 8.03 -1.67 -0.90
N LYS A 115 8.67 -1.40 -2.05
CA LYS A 115 8.01 -0.99 -3.28
C LYS A 115 7.49 -2.23 -4.01
N ILE A 116 6.18 -2.27 -4.24
CA ILE A 116 5.48 -3.42 -4.83
C ILE A 116 5.42 -3.27 -6.34
N SER A 117 5.02 -2.09 -6.81
CA SER A 117 4.91 -1.77 -8.23
C SER A 117 5.30 -0.33 -8.56
N ASP A 118 5.10 0.10 -9.81
CA ASP A 118 5.29 1.48 -10.25
C ASP A 118 4.69 2.49 -9.26
N SER A 119 3.45 2.24 -8.83
CA SER A 119 2.66 3.14 -7.99
C SER A 119 2.41 2.61 -6.58
N TRP A 120 2.61 1.31 -6.29
CA TRP A 120 2.27 0.72 -4.99
C TRP A 120 3.47 0.50 -4.08
N TYR A 121 3.24 0.79 -2.79
CA TYR A 121 4.18 0.63 -1.69
C TYR A 121 3.46 -0.01 -0.50
N THR A 122 4.21 -0.75 0.32
CA THR A 122 3.80 -1.11 1.68
C THR A 122 4.85 -0.59 2.63
N PHE A 123 4.45 0.26 3.56
CA PHE A 123 5.31 0.80 4.61
C PHE A 123 5.20 -0.06 5.86
N ALA A 124 6.32 -0.40 6.47
CA ALA A 124 6.31 -0.92 7.83
C ALA A 124 6.38 0.28 8.79
N LEU A 125 5.27 0.61 9.43
CA LEU A 125 5.14 1.78 10.29
C LEU A 125 4.96 1.40 11.76
N PRO A 126 5.60 2.12 12.68
CA PRO A 126 5.32 2.00 14.11
C PRO A 126 3.84 2.26 14.42
N GLU A 127 3.27 1.53 15.37
CA GLU A 127 1.86 1.63 15.77
C GLU A 127 1.52 3.04 16.26
N ASN A 128 2.36 3.63 17.10
CA ASN A 128 2.17 4.99 17.61
C ASN A 128 2.04 6.02 16.47
N PHE A 129 2.90 5.92 15.46
CA PHE A 129 2.86 6.78 14.28
C PHE A 129 1.61 6.52 13.43
N LEU A 130 1.24 5.25 13.23
CA LEU A 130 0.00 4.89 12.53
C LEU A 130 -1.23 5.48 13.23
N LEU A 131 -1.29 5.41 14.56
CA LEU A 131 -2.37 5.99 15.36
C LEU A 131 -2.43 7.52 15.22
N GLU A 132 -1.27 8.18 15.23
CA GLU A 132 -1.15 9.63 15.02
C GLU A 132 -1.72 10.02 13.66
N ILE A 133 -1.25 9.42 12.57
CA ILE A 133 -1.74 9.77 11.23
C ILE A 133 -3.20 9.35 11.01
N ARG A 134 -3.69 8.33 11.71
CA ARG A 134 -5.12 7.99 11.71
C ARG A 134 -5.99 9.05 12.41
N GLY A 135 -5.39 10.01 13.11
CA GLY A 135 -6.11 11.00 13.91
C GLY A 135 -6.66 10.43 15.22
N GLN A 136 -6.13 9.30 15.69
CA GLN A 136 -6.41 8.82 17.04
C GLN A 136 -5.44 9.48 18.02
N PRO A 137 -5.90 9.86 19.23
CA PRO A 137 -5.00 10.41 20.23
C PRO A 137 -3.91 9.39 20.54
N ILE A 138 -2.64 9.84 20.54
CA ILE A 138 -1.53 9.06 21.10
C ILE A 138 -1.89 8.84 22.57
N ILE A 139 -2.33 7.63 22.93
CA ILE A 139 -2.51 7.26 24.33
C ILE A 139 -1.09 7.02 24.84
N ASP A 140 -0.52 8.05 25.47
CA ASP A 140 0.73 7.92 26.24
C ASP A 140 0.53 6.86 27.32
N TYR A 141 0.88 5.61 27.02
CA TYR A 141 0.95 4.54 28.02
C TYR A 141 2.11 4.75 29.02
N ALA A 142 2.88 5.84 28.88
CA ALA A 142 3.94 6.23 29.80
C ALA A 142 3.47 6.71 31.19
N LYS A 143 2.17 6.64 31.50
CA LYS A 143 1.65 6.88 32.86
C LYS A 143 0.54 5.89 33.24
N ARG A 144 0.89 4.62 33.40
CA ARG A 144 0.16 3.73 34.32
C ARG A 144 1.15 3.16 35.33
N PHE A 145 0.81 3.42 36.58
CA PHE A 145 1.49 3.10 37.83
C PHE A 145 1.96 1.66 37.94
#